data_AF-E8WLC8-F1
#
_entry.id   AF-E8WLC8-F1
#
_cell.length_a   1.000
_cell.length_b   1.000
_cell.length_c   1.000
_cell.angle_alpha   90.00
_cell.angle_beta   90.00
_cell.angle_gamma   90.00
#
_symmetry.space_group_name_H-M   'P 1'
#
loop_
_entity.id
_entity.type
_entity.pdbx_description
1 polymer ?
#
loop_
_entity_poly.entity_id
_entity_poly.type
_entity_poly.pdbx_seq_one_letter_code
_entity_poly.pdbx_strand_id
1 'polypeptide(L)'
;MTSEMRDERLQELSQSNYLMLKGAYCGMQQLKELIDRLHGAYLEQGITREMDTVMAIKLTSDRLYAELELYLRPECDPDSAYDAARPETE
;
A
#
# COMPACT_ATOMS: atom_id res chain seq x y z
N MET A 1 -26.61 3.33 -23.84
CA MET A 1 -25.34 2.80 -23.30
C MET A 1 -25.53 1.31 -23.11
N THR A 2 -24.79 0.47 -23.83
CA THR A 2 -24.94 -1.00 -23.81
C THR A 2 -24.30 -1.59 -22.55
N SER A 3 -24.62 -2.85 -22.21
CA SER A 3 -24.02 -3.52 -21.05
C SER A 3 -22.51 -3.67 -21.19
N GLU A 4 -22.05 -4.07 -22.38
CA GLU A 4 -20.63 -4.24 -22.71
C GLU A 4 -19.81 -2.96 -22.47
N MET A 5 -20.31 -1.80 -22.88
CA MET A 5 -19.64 -0.51 -22.62
C MET A 5 -19.56 -0.14 -21.13
N ARG A 6 -20.46 -0.67 -20.28
CA ARG A 6 -20.38 -0.46 -18.83
C ARG A 6 -19.33 -1.39 -18.21
N ASP A 7 -19.25 -2.62 -18.69
CA ASP A 7 -18.32 -3.63 -18.19
C ASP A 7 -16.87 -3.29 -18.56
N GLU A 8 -16.63 -2.84 -19.81
CA GLU A 8 -15.33 -2.31 -20.25
C GLU A 8 -14.87 -1.13 -19.37
N ARG A 9 -15.78 -0.19 -19.09
CA ARG A 9 -15.46 0.98 -18.26
C ARG A 9 -15.22 0.61 -16.80
N LEU A 10 -15.92 -0.40 -16.29
CA LEU A 10 -15.68 -0.93 -14.94
C LEU A 10 -14.28 -1.55 -14.85
N GLN A 11 -13.87 -2.29 -15.88
CA GLN A 11 -12.55 -2.91 -15.99
C GLN A 11 -11.42 -1.89 -16.12
N GLU A 12 -11.61 -0.82 -16.89
CA GLU A 12 -10.63 0.27 -16.97
C GLU A 12 -10.45 0.98 -15.62
N LEU A 13 -11.55 1.21 -14.89
CA LEU A 13 -11.53 1.82 -13.57
C LEU A 13 -10.85 0.93 -12.53
N SER A 14 -11.13 -0.37 -12.53
CA SER A 14 -10.49 -1.31 -11.61
C SER A 14 -8.98 -1.41 -11.87
N GLN A 15 -8.57 -1.49 -13.14
CA GLN A 15 -7.17 -1.53 -13.52
C GLN A 15 -6.43 -0.23 -13.14
N SER A 16 -7.06 0.93 -13.35
CA SER A 16 -6.52 2.23 -12.95
C SER A 16 -6.33 2.31 -11.43
N ASN A 17 -7.34 1.90 -10.66
CA ASN A 17 -7.30 1.89 -9.21
C ASN A 17 -6.21 0.94 -8.67
N TYR A 18 -6.10 -0.26 -9.26
CA TYR A 18 -5.06 -1.23 -8.91
C TYR A 18 -3.66 -0.66 -9.14
N LEU A 19 -3.42 -0.03 -10.30
CA LEU A 19 -2.12 0.57 -10.59
C LEU A 19 -1.77 1.72 -9.64
N MET A 20 -2.77 2.54 -9.27
CA MET A 20 -2.60 3.60 -8.28
C MET A 20 -2.25 3.03 -6.89
N LEU A 21 -2.97 2.00 -6.45
CA LEU A 21 -2.77 1.33 -5.17
C LEU A 21 -1.38 0.66 -5.10
N LYS A 22 -0.99 -0.04 -6.18
CA LYS A 22 0.35 -0.62 -6.32
C LYS A 22 1.44 0.44 -6.25
N GLY A 23 1.25 1.58 -6.92
CA GLY A 23 2.18 2.71 -6.87
C GLY A 23 2.34 3.27 -5.45
N ALA A 24 1.22 3.49 -4.75
CA ALA A 24 1.22 3.96 -3.37
C ALA A 24 1.90 2.96 -2.41
N TYR A 25 1.65 1.67 -2.59
CA TYR A 25 2.30 0.60 -1.83
C TYR A 25 3.81 0.60 -2.00
N CYS A 26 4.30 0.59 -3.24
CA CYS A 26 5.74 0.64 -3.50
C CYS A 26 6.37 1.92 -2.92
N GLY A 27 5.68 3.06 -3.02
CA GLY A 27 6.14 4.32 -2.43
C GLY A 27 6.26 4.26 -0.90
N MET A 28 5.27 3.69 -0.22
CA MET A 28 5.33 3.52 1.24
C MET A 28 6.40 2.53 1.68
N GLN A 29 6.60 1.45 0.94
CA GLN A 29 7.69 0.51 1.21
C GLN A 29 9.06 1.22 1.13
N GLN A 30 9.29 1.99 0.06
CA GLN A 30 10.54 2.73 -0.12
C GLN A 30 10.75 3.78 0.98
N LEU A 31 9.69 4.50 1.37
CA LEU A 31 9.76 5.48 2.45
C LEU A 31 10.11 4.81 3.78
N LYS A 32 9.46 3.67 4.10
CA LYS A 32 9.76 2.90 5.30
C LYS A 32 11.22 2.47 5.34
N GLU A 33 11.73 1.89 4.26
CA GLU A 33 13.14 1.48 4.17
C GLU A 33 14.12 2.64 4.35
N LEU A 34 13.79 3.82 3.82
CA LEU A 34 14.60 5.03 4.02
C LEU A 34 14.64 5.46 5.49
N ILE A 35 13.48 5.44 6.16
CA ILE A 35 13.37 5.77 7.58
C ILE A 35 14.12 4.75 8.44
N ASP A 36 14.01 3.46 8.13
CA ASP A 36 14.74 2.39 8.82
C ASP A 36 16.25 2.59 8.72
N ARG A 37 16.77 2.93 7.53
CA ARG A 37 18.18 3.25 7.32
C ARG A 37 18.61 4.50 8.08
N LEU A 38 17.80 5.56 8.06
CA LEU A 38 18.09 6.81 8.78
C LEU A 38 18.17 6.56 10.30
N HIS A 39 17.19 5.86 10.85
CA HIS A 39 17.16 5.48 12.26
C HIS A 39 18.35 4.61 12.64
N GLY A 40 18.72 3.63 11.80
CA GLY A 40 19.92 2.81 12.00
C GLY A 40 21.20 3.65 12.04
N ALA A 41 21.37 4.57 11.08
CA ALA A 41 22.53 5.46 11.05
C ALA A 41 22.62 6.37 12.29
N TYR A 42 21.49 6.85 12.81
CA TYR A 42 21.45 7.67 14.02
C TYR A 42 21.87 6.87 15.26
N LEU A 43 21.44 5.61 15.35
CA LEU A 43 21.85 4.70 16.43
C LEU A 43 23.37 4.42 16.36
N GLU A 44 23.89 4.11 15.18
CA GLU A 44 25.32 3.82 14.98
C GLU A 44 26.22 5.02 15.29
N GLN A 45 25.77 6.23 14.96
CA GLN A 45 26.52 7.48 15.18
C GLN A 45 26.30 8.08 16.59
N GLY A 46 25.42 7.49 17.41
CA GLY A 46 25.10 8.00 18.74
C GLY A 46 24.41 9.38 18.72
N ILE A 47 23.72 9.72 17.64
CA ILE A 47 23.03 11.01 17.50
C ILE A 47 21.73 10.97 18.31
N THR A 48 21.65 11.77 19.37
CA THR A 48 20.49 11.77 20.29
C THR A 48 19.55 12.95 20.11
N ARG A 49 20.03 14.09 19.57
CA ARG A 49 19.28 15.35 19.52
C ARG A 49 17.96 15.27 18.75
N GLU A 50 17.91 14.42 17.74
CA GLU A 50 16.77 14.28 16.82
C GLU A 50 16.15 12.87 16.89
N MET A 51 16.65 12.03 17.80
CA MET A 51 16.28 10.61 17.84
C MET A 51 14.80 10.42 18.15
N ASP A 52 14.23 11.21 19.05
CA ASP A 52 12.80 11.14 19.39
C ASP A 52 11.92 11.43 18.16
N THR A 53 12.30 12.42 17.36
CA THR A 53 11.60 12.77 16.12
C THR A 53 11.71 11.65 15.09
N VAL A 54 12.92 11.13 14.86
CA VAL A 54 13.15 10.03 13.90
C VAL A 54 12.41 8.76 14.33
N MET A 55 12.40 8.46 15.63
CA MET A 55 11.67 7.32 16.19
C MET A 55 10.16 7.50 16.07
N ALA A 56 9.61 8.70 16.29
CA ALA A 56 8.19 8.98 16.06
C ALA A 56 7.80 8.81 14.58
N ILE A 57 8.63 9.29 13.66
CA ILE A 57 8.44 9.11 12.21
C ILE A 57 8.47 7.62 11.85
N LYS A 58 9.44 6.86 12.39
CA LYS A 58 9.56 5.43 12.19
C LYS A 58 8.32 4.68 12.65
N LEU A 59 7.89 4.89 13.90
CA LEU A 59 6.69 4.23 14.45
C LEU A 59 5.44 4.56 13.62
N THR A 60 5.32 5.79 13.16
CA THR A 60 4.18 6.21 12.32
C THR A 60 4.23 5.51 10.96
N SER A 61 5.39 5.48 10.30
CA SER A 61 5.58 4.82 9.02
C SER A 61 5.38 3.30 9.12
N ASP A 62 5.89 2.66 10.18
CA ASP A 62 5.71 1.23 10.43
C ASP A 62 4.23 0.88 10.60
N ARG A 63 3.49 1.70 11.35
CA ARG A 63 2.04 1.52 11.52
C ARG A 63 1.29 1.68 10.21
N LEU A 64 1.55 2.76 9.46
CA LEU A 64 0.88 3.02 8.18
C LEU A 64 1.17 1.91 7.16
N TYR A 65 2.41 1.43 7.12
CA TYR A 65 2.79 0.33 6.24
C TYR A 65 2.09 -0.98 6.65
N ALA A 66 2.04 -1.30 7.94
CA ALA A 66 1.35 -2.48 8.42
C ALA A 66 -0.17 -2.43 8.15
N GLU A 67 -0.81 -1.27 8.35
CA GLU A 67 -2.22 -1.07 8.00
C GLU A 67 -2.46 -1.25 6.49
N LEU A 68 -1.54 -0.76 5.65
CA LEU A 68 -1.60 -0.94 4.20
C LEU A 68 -1.38 -2.41 3.79
N GLU A 69 -0.42 -3.11 4.40
CA GLU A 69 -0.21 -4.55 4.16
C GLU A 69 -1.43 -5.37 4.56
N LEU A 70 -2.10 -5.03 5.67
CA LEU A 70 -3.33 -5.70 6.10
C LEU A 70 -4.48 -5.47 5.12
N TYR A 71 -4.59 -4.27 4.55
CA TYR A 71 -5.57 -3.95 3.51
C TYR A 71 -5.30 -4.73 2.21
N LEU A 72 -4.03 -4.98 1.89
CA LEU A 72 -3.61 -5.67 0.66
C LEU A 72 -3.53 -7.20 0.79
N ARG A 73 -3.70 -7.78 2.00
CA ARG A 73 -3.73 -9.24 2.16
C ARG A 73 -4.96 -9.82 1.46
N PRO A 74 -4.87 -11.00 0.81
CA PRO A 74 -5.97 -11.68 0.11
C PRO A 74 -7.28 -11.80 0.90
N GLU A 75 -7.20 -11.94 2.22
CA GLU A 75 -8.37 -12.07 3.12
C GLU A 75 -9.13 -10.75 3.31
N CYS A 76 -8.51 -9.62 2.96
CA CYS A 76 -9.05 -8.25 2.95
C CYS A 76 -9.03 -7.62 1.55
N ASP A 77 -8.65 -8.40 0.54
CA ASP A 77 -8.34 -7.95 -0.81
C ASP A 77 -9.62 -7.59 -1.58
N PRO A 78 -9.77 -6.34 -2.07
CA PRO A 78 -10.84 -5.99 -2.99
C PRO A 78 -10.75 -6.80 -4.31
N ASP A 79 -9.59 -7.36 -4.65
CA ASP A 79 -9.43 -8.25 -5.81
C ASP A 79 -9.89 -9.71 -5.55
N SER A 80 -9.99 -10.16 -4.29
CA SER A 80 -10.76 -11.39 -3.96
C SER A 80 -12.27 -11.19 -4.14
N ALA A 81 -12.75 -9.95 -3.97
CA ALA A 81 -14.08 -9.58 -4.43
C ALA A 81 -14.15 -9.44 -5.96
N TYR A 82 -13.02 -9.24 -6.66
CA TYR A 82 -12.97 -9.16 -8.12
C TYR A 82 -13.05 -10.53 -8.80
N ASP A 83 -12.42 -11.57 -8.22
CA ASP A 83 -12.65 -12.96 -8.65
C ASP A 83 -14.08 -13.43 -8.30
N ALA A 84 -14.65 -12.98 -7.16
CA ALA A 84 -16.05 -13.25 -6.81
C ALA A 84 -17.08 -12.40 -7.61
N ALA A 85 -16.65 -11.28 -8.21
CA ALA A 85 -17.47 -10.42 -9.06
C ALA A 85 -17.41 -10.80 -10.55
N ARG A 86 -16.59 -11.79 -10.93
CA ARG A 86 -16.75 -12.48 -12.20
C ARG A 86 -18.03 -13.31 -12.10
N PRO A 87 -19.08 -13.05 -12.89
CA PRO A 87 -20.17 -13.99 -12.97
C PRO A 87 -19.60 -15.34 -13.42
N GLU A 88 -19.82 -16.37 -12.61
CA GLU A 88 -19.82 -17.74 -13.12
C GLU A 88 -20.89 -17.78 -14.20
N THR A 89 -20.45 -17.71 -15.46
CA THR A 89 -21.29 -18.04 -16.60
C THR A 89 -20.44 -18.83 -17.59
N GLU A 90 -20.61 -20.15 -17.45
CA GLU A 90 -20.71 -21.21 -18.47
C GLU A 90 -20.19 -20.93 -19.89
#